data_AF-A0A7J6IE21-F1
#
_entry.id   AF-A0A7J6IE21-F1
#
_cell.length_a   1.000
_cell.length_b   1.000
_cell.length_c   1.000
_cell.angle_alpha   90.00
_cell.angle_beta   90.00
_cell.angle_gamma   90.00
#
_symmetry.space_group_name_H-M   'P 1'
#
loop_
_entity.id
_entity.type
_entity.pdbx_description
1 polymer ?
#
loop_
_entity_poly.entity_id
_entity_poly.type
_entity_poly.pdbx_seq_one_letter_code
_entity_poly.pdbx_strand_id
1 'polypeptide(L)'
;MYIRKNESRGHYVGLGSVGATLAICLTDGLKSQQLPLKSDGLDFLIEAGPQVDEAGLSSLFDITSQELPSKEAATKCIQAFFECVAFFFPIIDRDIFMSRMEMMYTPQRPRLNALDYCLFHLVVSLGALVQRRTSTQTEDMDRIYLSSYQKAWTMMSDALASPCETSLQILILHIFIHTKSGREGFAWVLCGLAIRVAQSLGLHQKSPTDMGFSERRIILRSRLWCILFGFDSSLSLVQGRPPGISSGLYDKDISYLDDSQSESPSGPPSRAQMSNWWYKLSQIQNQYCALMQTKHSLVSRLDSISEANQRLEVWKDSLPSSYRPDGTILVSPENYWHVVLLHLEYFNFLRTIHLAGTVLRLSCSGVAHQNSSEYQASEVICVEAARCFIKTLNR
;
A
#
# COMPACT_ATOMS: atom_id res chain seq x y z
N MET A 1 -6.13 -21.44 2.21
CA MET A 1 -6.94 -22.05 1.14
C MET A 1 -7.64 -20.93 0.39
N TYR A 2 -7.89 -21.11 -0.91
CA TYR A 2 -8.71 -20.16 -1.67
C TYR A 2 -10.04 -20.81 -2.03
N ILE A 3 -11.12 -20.05 -1.89
CA ILE A 3 -12.46 -20.48 -2.32
C ILE A 3 -12.85 -19.62 -3.52
N ARG A 4 -13.16 -20.29 -4.63
CA ARG A 4 -13.59 -19.64 -5.87
C ARG A 4 -15.06 -19.24 -5.74
N LYS A 5 -15.34 -17.94 -5.80
CA LYS A 5 -16.71 -17.41 -5.78
C LYS A 5 -17.34 -17.45 -7.18
N ASN A 6 -16.54 -17.16 -8.20
CA ASN A 6 -16.90 -17.31 -9.61
C ASN A 6 -15.63 -17.43 -10.46
N GLU A 7 -15.77 -17.44 -11.79
CA GLU A 7 -14.63 -17.60 -12.70
C GLU A 7 -13.49 -16.60 -12.45
N SER A 8 -13.81 -15.41 -11.94
CA SER A 8 -12.91 -14.26 -11.79
C SER A 8 -12.78 -13.72 -10.36
N ARG A 9 -13.32 -14.37 -9.33
CA ARG A 9 -13.21 -13.91 -7.93
C ARG A 9 -12.93 -15.07 -7.00
N GLY A 10 -12.02 -14.81 -6.07
CA GLY A 10 -11.59 -15.76 -5.05
C GLY A 10 -11.39 -15.07 -3.72
N HIS A 11 -11.76 -15.77 -2.65
CA HIS A 11 -11.51 -15.32 -1.28
C HIS A 11 -10.47 -16.23 -0.64
N TYR A 12 -9.63 -15.64 0.20
CA TYR A 12 -8.68 -16.40 0.99
C TYR A 12 -9.30 -16.79 2.32
N VAL A 13 -9.21 -18.08 2.61
CA VAL A 13 -9.66 -18.65 3.88
C VAL A 13 -8.47 -19.34 4.54
N GLY A 14 -8.10 -18.89 5.73
CA GLY A 14 -6.98 -19.44 6.49
C GLY A 14 -7.19 -20.92 6.87
N LEU A 15 -6.11 -21.67 7.06
CA LEU A 15 -6.17 -23.08 7.50
C LEU A 15 -6.84 -23.25 8.87
N GLY A 16 -6.85 -22.21 9.70
CA GLY A 16 -7.58 -22.20 10.98
C GLY A 16 -9.08 -21.90 10.87
N SER A 17 -9.64 -21.77 9.66
CA SER A 17 -11.07 -21.51 9.48
C SER A 17 -11.88 -22.76 9.82
N VAL A 18 -12.63 -22.68 10.92
CA VAL A 18 -13.54 -23.75 11.35
C VAL A 18 -14.59 -24.03 10.28
N GLY A 19 -15.19 -22.97 9.70
CA GLY A 19 -16.21 -23.11 8.65
C GLY A 19 -15.68 -23.83 7.40
N ALA A 20 -14.52 -23.42 6.88
CA ALA A 20 -13.94 -24.10 5.72
C ALA A 20 -13.49 -25.52 6.05
N THR A 21 -12.92 -25.75 7.23
CA THR A 21 -12.52 -27.11 7.66
C THR A 21 -13.73 -28.03 7.74
N LEU A 22 -14.83 -27.58 8.35
CA LEU A 22 -16.08 -28.32 8.40
C LEU A 22 -16.65 -28.58 7.00
N ALA A 23 -16.69 -27.56 6.13
CA ALA A 23 -17.18 -27.71 4.76
C ALA A 23 -16.37 -28.75 3.97
N ILE A 24 -15.04 -28.76 4.10
CA ILE A 24 -14.16 -29.75 3.46
C ILE A 24 -14.42 -31.15 4.02
N CYS A 25 -14.41 -31.30 5.36
CA CYS A 25 -14.65 -32.59 6.01
C CYS A 25 -16.01 -33.17 5.64
N LEU A 26 -17.06 -32.33 5.57
CA LEU A 26 -18.39 -32.74 5.14
C LEU A 26 -18.39 -33.14 3.66
N THR A 27 -17.78 -32.33 2.79
CA THR A 27 -17.67 -32.62 1.35
C THR A 27 -16.95 -33.95 1.10
N ASP A 28 -15.82 -34.18 1.75
CA ASP A 28 -15.03 -35.41 1.62
C ASP A 28 -15.76 -36.60 2.23
N GLY A 29 -16.43 -36.42 3.38
CA GLY A 29 -17.29 -37.42 4.00
C GLY A 29 -18.42 -37.87 3.07
N LEU A 30 -19.18 -36.92 2.52
CA LEU A 30 -20.28 -37.21 1.58
C LEU A 30 -19.78 -37.93 0.33
N LYS A 31 -18.66 -37.47 -0.26
CA LYS A 31 -18.02 -38.13 -1.41
C LYS A 31 -17.58 -39.56 -1.08
N SER A 32 -16.95 -39.78 0.07
CA SER A 32 -16.46 -41.10 0.49
C SER A 32 -17.60 -42.10 0.68
N GLN A 33 -18.77 -41.62 1.11
CA GLN A 33 -19.97 -42.43 1.34
C GLN A 33 -20.90 -42.48 0.12
N GLN A 34 -20.53 -41.85 -1.00
CA GLN A 34 -21.37 -41.69 -2.20
C GLN A 34 -22.74 -41.06 -1.90
N LEU A 35 -22.82 -40.25 -0.84
CA LEU A 35 -24.02 -39.50 -0.49
C LEU A 35 -24.12 -38.25 -1.36
N PRO A 36 -25.35 -37.79 -1.68
CA PRO A 36 -25.51 -36.54 -2.39
C PRO A 36 -24.84 -35.39 -1.62
N LEU A 37 -24.14 -34.53 -2.36
CA LEU A 37 -23.53 -33.30 -1.82
C LEU A 37 -24.56 -32.34 -1.21
N LYS A 38 -25.85 -32.54 -1.51
CA LYS A 38 -26.99 -31.82 -0.94
C LYS A 38 -27.63 -32.69 0.14
N SER A 39 -27.56 -32.23 1.37
CA SER A 39 -28.14 -32.85 2.56
C SER A 39 -29.06 -31.81 3.19
N ASP A 40 -30.36 -32.11 3.27
CA ASP A 40 -31.45 -31.20 3.67
C ASP A 40 -31.27 -30.49 5.04
N GLY A 41 -30.19 -30.76 5.80
CA GLY A 41 -29.84 -30.08 7.05
C GLY A 41 -28.42 -29.51 7.16
N LEU A 42 -27.50 -29.80 6.22
CA LEU A 42 -26.08 -29.39 6.32
C LEU A 42 -25.61 -28.50 5.17
N ASP A 43 -26.48 -28.24 4.20
CA ASP A 43 -26.19 -27.39 3.05
C ASP A 43 -25.64 -26.02 3.49
N PHE A 44 -26.21 -25.42 4.54
CA PHE A 44 -25.72 -24.14 5.05
C PHE A 44 -24.27 -24.18 5.54
N LEU A 45 -23.71 -25.32 5.98
CA LEU A 45 -22.31 -25.41 6.42
C LEU A 45 -21.35 -25.53 5.23
N ILE A 46 -21.80 -26.17 4.16
CA ILE A 46 -21.07 -26.28 2.89
C ILE A 46 -21.17 -24.94 2.13
N GLU A 47 -22.35 -24.31 2.15
CA GLU A 47 -22.67 -23.01 1.54
C GLU A 47 -22.23 -21.79 2.38
N ALA A 48 -21.99 -21.93 3.69
CA ALA A 48 -21.35 -20.90 4.53
C ALA A 48 -19.81 -21.02 4.54
N GLY A 49 -19.26 -22.08 3.93
CA GLY A 49 -17.82 -22.21 3.67
C GLY A 49 -17.20 -21.01 2.92
N PRO A 50 -17.83 -20.46 1.88
CA PRO A 50 -17.54 -19.12 1.38
C PRO A 50 -18.08 -18.10 2.40
N GLN A 51 -17.21 -17.69 3.34
CA GLN A 51 -17.47 -16.56 4.23
C GLN A 51 -17.94 -15.36 3.38
N VAL A 52 -19.14 -14.85 3.67
CA VAL A 52 -19.69 -13.71 2.93
C VAL A 52 -19.00 -12.44 3.44
N ASP A 53 -17.92 -12.05 2.78
CA ASP A 53 -17.21 -10.79 3.05
C ASP A 53 -18.00 -9.55 2.59
N GLU A 54 -19.06 -9.73 1.81
CA GLU A 54 -19.89 -8.66 1.29
C GLU A 54 -21.01 -8.28 2.28
N ALA A 55 -21.22 -6.98 2.50
CA ALA A 55 -22.27 -6.52 3.40
C ALA A 55 -23.70 -6.73 2.85
N GLY A 56 -23.84 -7.08 1.56
CA GLY A 56 -25.14 -7.23 0.89
C GLY A 56 -25.92 -5.93 0.73
N LEU A 57 -25.26 -4.78 0.88
CA LEU A 57 -25.88 -3.46 0.81
C LEU A 57 -25.83 -2.93 -0.63
N SER A 58 -26.94 -2.32 -1.07
CA SER A 58 -26.96 -1.50 -2.28
C SER A 58 -26.34 -0.12 -2.01
N SER A 59 -25.81 0.51 -3.06
CA SER A 59 -25.36 1.91 -3.00
C SER A 59 -26.47 2.80 -2.44
N LEU A 60 -26.11 3.62 -1.45
CA LEU A 60 -27.03 4.56 -0.81
C LEU A 60 -27.39 5.73 -1.74
N PHE A 61 -26.58 5.97 -2.78
CA PHE A 61 -26.74 7.07 -3.70
C PHE A 61 -27.08 6.57 -5.10
N ASP A 62 -27.91 7.33 -5.80
CA ASP A 62 -28.07 7.17 -7.24
C ASP A 62 -26.80 7.69 -7.95
N ILE A 63 -25.87 6.77 -8.17
CA ILE A 63 -24.60 7.03 -8.83
C ILE A 63 -24.76 7.47 -10.29
N THR A 64 -25.88 7.14 -10.94
CA THR A 64 -26.08 7.43 -12.36
C THR A 64 -26.49 8.88 -12.62
N SER A 65 -27.13 9.54 -11.64
CA SER A 65 -27.49 10.95 -11.71
C SER A 65 -26.39 11.92 -11.26
N GLN A 66 -25.25 11.41 -10.80
CA GLN A 66 -24.13 12.27 -10.39
C GLN A 66 -23.59 13.09 -11.58
N GLU A 67 -23.41 14.39 -11.38
CA GLU A 67 -22.75 15.25 -12.36
C GLU A 67 -21.28 14.84 -12.53
N LEU A 68 -20.82 14.75 -13.77
CA LEU A 68 -19.42 14.47 -14.09
C LEU A 68 -18.71 15.77 -14.47
N PRO A 69 -17.40 15.91 -14.18
CA PRO A 69 -16.57 16.94 -14.81
C PRO A 69 -16.63 16.81 -16.33
N SER A 70 -16.35 17.90 -17.05
CA SER A 70 -16.24 17.83 -18.51
C SER A 70 -15.21 16.77 -18.92
N LYS A 71 -15.45 16.06 -20.03
CA LYS A 71 -14.55 14.99 -20.50
C LYS A 71 -13.13 15.50 -20.67
N GLU A 72 -12.97 16.72 -21.18
CA GLU A 72 -11.68 17.39 -21.34
C GLU A 72 -10.96 17.59 -19.99
N ALA A 73 -11.65 18.17 -19.00
CA ALA A 73 -11.07 18.40 -17.68
C ALA A 73 -10.71 17.09 -16.98
N ALA A 74 -11.59 16.08 -17.06
CA ALA A 74 -11.33 14.75 -16.51
C ALA A 74 -10.11 14.11 -17.18
N THR A 75 -10.02 14.14 -18.51
CA THR A 75 -8.89 13.57 -19.27
C THR A 75 -7.57 14.23 -18.86
N LYS A 76 -7.55 15.55 -18.74
CA LYS A 76 -6.35 16.30 -18.31
C LYS A 76 -5.91 15.93 -16.89
N CYS A 77 -6.87 15.78 -15.96
CA CYS A 77 -6.57 15.36 -14.59
C CYS A 77 -6.07 13.91 -14.55
N ILE A 78 -6.75 13.00 -15.25
CA ILE A 78 -6.37 11.58 -15.31
C ILE A 78 -4.96 11.41 -15.86
N GLN A 79 -4.60 12.17 -16.91
CA GLN A 79 -3.25 12.15 -17.46
C GLN A 79 -2.21 12.53 -16.41
N ALA A 80 -2.43 13.64 -15.68
CA ALA A 80 -1.54 14.07 -14.60
C ALA A 80 -1.45 13.06 -13.45
N PHE A 81 -2.56 12.37 -13.13
CA PHE A 81 -2.53 11.29 -12.16
C PHE A 81 -1.60 10.17 -12.60
N PHE A 82 -1.68 9.71 -13.86
CA PHE A 82 -0.85 8.62 -14.34
C PHE A 82 0.63 9.02 -14.49
N GLU A 83 0.91 10.28 -14.83
CA GLU A 83 2.27 10.80 -14.98
C GLU A 83 2.97 11.06 -13.63
N CYS A 84 2.22 11.39 -12.57
CA CYS A 84 2.82 11.72 -11.27
C CYS A 84 2.49 10.71 -10.19
N VAL A 85 1.22 10.40 -9.92
CA VAL A 85 0.83 9.56 -8.77
C VAL A 85 1.03 8.08 -9.09
N ALA A 86 0.45 7.60 -10.20
CA ALA A 86 0.56 6.20 -10.60
C ALA A 86 1.99 5.78 -10.97
N PHE A 87 2.83 6.77 -11.29
CA PHE A 87 4.24 6.60 -11.56
C PHE A 87 5.02 6.10 -10.33
N PHE A 88 4.72 6.60 -9.13
CA PHE A 88 5.31 6.09 -7.87
C PHE A 88 4.54 4.91 -7.30
N PHE A 89 3.21 4.99 -7.36
CA PHE A 89 2.32 4.00 -6.78
C PHE A 89 1.41 3.45 -7.88
N PRO A 90 1.85 2.41 -8.63
CA PRO A 90 1.09 1.80 -9.72
C PRO A 90 -0.10 0.98 -9.18
N ILE A 91 -1.04 1.68 -8.53
CA ILE A 91 -2.23 1.14 -7.89
C ILE A 91 -3.25 0.74 -8.97
N ILE A 92 -3.30 1.49 -10.07
CA ILE A 92 -4.33 1.36 -11.10
C ILE A 92 -3.71 0.89 -12.42
N ASP A 93 -4.37 -0.08 -13.04
CA ASP A 93 -4.09 -0.46 -14.41
C ASP A 93 -4.65 0.58 -15.40
N ARG A 94 -3.76 1.20 -16.18
CA ARG A 94 -4.11 2.33 -17.04
C ARG A 94 -5.12 1.96 -18.12
N ASP A 95 -4.93 0.86 -18.84
CA ASP A 95 -5.79 0.51 -19.97
C ASP A 95 -7.20 0.15 -19.50
N ILE A 96 -7.28 -0.65 -18.43
CA ILE A 96 -8.55 -1.02 -17.82
C ILE A 96 -9.28 0.23 -17.34
N PHE A 97 -8.58 1.13 -16.64
CA PHE A 97 -9.17 2.36 -16.13
C PHE A 97 -9.65 3.28 -17.26
N MET A 98 -8.84 3.51 -18.29
CA MET A 98 -9.21 4.37 -19.42
C MET A 98 -10.44 3.82 -20.16
N SER A 99 -10.54 2.50 -20.34
CA SER A 99 -11.72 1.87 -20.95
C SER A 99 -13.00 2.11 -20.14
N ARG A 100 -12.91 2.05 -18.80
CA ARG A 100 -14.04 2.33 -17.88
C ARG A 100 -14.39 3.81 -17.85
N MET A 101 -13.39 4.68 -17.91
CA MET A 101 -13.59 6.13 -17.98
C MET A 101 -14.35 6.53 -19.24
N GLU A 102 -13.99 5.96 -20.40
CA GLU A 102 -14.70 6.25 -21.65
C GLU A 102 -16.19 5.87 -21.54
N MET A 103 -16.51 4.76 -20.87
CA MET A 103 -17.92 4.37 -20.64
C MET A 103 -18.70 5.43 -19.86
N MET A 104 -18.07 6.22 -18.96
CA MET A 104 -18.73 7.29 -18.19
C MET A 104 -19.35 8.37 -19.07
N TYR A 105 -18.79 8.58 -20.27
CA TYR A 105 -19.20 9.64 -21.21
C TYR A 105 -19.97 9.10 -22.42
N THR A 106 -20.47 7.86 -22.36
CA THR A 106 -21.21 7.22 -23.44
C THR A 106 -22.54 6.65 -22.95
N PRO A 107 -23.43 6.20 -23.85
CA PRO A 107 -24.66 5.48 -23.46
C PRO A 107 -24.41 4.19 -22.66
N GLN A 108 -23.16 3.71 -22.55
CA GLN A 108 -22.80 2.54 -21.76
C GLN A 108 -22.63 2.85 -20.26
N ARG A 109 -22.69 4.12 -19.86
CA ARG A 109 -22.57 4.60 -18.46
C ARG A 109 -23.39 3.79 -17.44
N PRO A 110 -24.64 3.33 -17.72
CA PRO A 110 -25.41 2.50 -16.77
C PRO A 110 -24.80 1.13 -16.45
N ARG A 111 -23.77 0.67 -17.17
CA ARG A 111 -23.06 -0.59 -16.88
C ARG A 111 -22.02 -0.46 -15.76
N LEU A 112 -21.74 0.78 -15.33
CA LEU A 112 -20.75 1.09 -14.31
C LEU A 112 -21.37 1.03 -12.92
N ASN A 113 -20.60 0.55 -11.95
CA ASN A 113 -21.03 0.42 -10.55
C ASN A 113 -20.40 1.52 -9.67
N ALA A 114 -20.81 1.57 -8.40
CA ALA A 114 -20.32 2.59 -7.46
C ALA A 114 -18.80 2.63 -7.31
N LEU A 115 -18.11 1.48 -7.40
CA LEU A 115 -16.65 1.43 -7.34
C LEU A 115 -16.00 2.06 -8.57
N ASP A 116 -16.59 1.89 -9.77
CA ASP A 116 -16.12 2.56 -10.98
C ASP A 116 -16.19 4.09 -10.84
N TYR A 117 -17.30 4.62 -10.29
CA TYR A 117 -17.47 6.05 -10.02
C TYR A 117 -16.53 6.57 -8.94
N CYS A 118 -16.41 5.84 -7.83
CA CYS A 118 -15.53 6.21 -6.73
C CYS A 118 -14.07 6.28 -7.20
N LEU A 119 -13.60 5.26 -7.93
CA LEU A 119 -12.25 5.23 -8.47
C LEU A 119 -12.02 6.34 -9.50
N PHE A 120 -12.99 6.59 -10.40
CA PHE A 120 -12.93 7.70 -11.34
C PHE A 120 -12.75 9.05 -10.63
N HIS A 121 -13.57 9.33 -9.62
CA HIS A 121 -13.52 10.59 -8.88
C HIS A 121 -12.24 10.74 -8.06
N LEU A 122 -11.69 9.66 -7.48
CA LEU A 122 -10.39 9.69 -6.80
C LEU A 122 -9.25 10.03 -7.76
N VAL A 123 -9.23 9.41 -8.93
CA VAL A 123 -8.21 9.67 -9.96
C VAL A 123 -8.30 11.10 -10.47
N VAL A 124 -9.51 11.59 -10.78
CA VAL A 124 -9.71 12.98 -11.22
C VAL A 124 -9.32 13.96 -10.12
N SER A 125 -9.69 13.69 -8.86
CA SER A 125 -9.35 14.54 -7.73
C SER A 125 -7.83 14.65 -7.56
N LEU A 126 -7.12 13.52 -7.49
CA LEU A 126 -5.67 13.51 -7.37
C LEU A 126 -4.96 14.12 -8.57
N GLY A 127 -5.49 13.91 -9.78
CA GLY A 127 -5.02 14.54 -11.00
C GLY A 127 -5.15 16.07 -10.97
N ALA A 128 -6.27 16.59 -10.48
CA ALA A 128 -6.48 18.02 -10.29
C ALA A 128 -5.50 18.61 -9.26
N LEU A 129 -5.23 17.87 -8.18
CA LEU A 129 -4.23 18.27 -7.18
C LEU A 129 -2.81 18.36 -7.76
N VAL A 130 -2.45 17.47 -8.68
CA VAL A 130 -1.18 17.55 -9.42
C VAL A 130 -1.16 18.78 -10.33
N GLN A 131 -2.21 18.96 -11.13
CA GLN A 131 -2.36 20.09 -12.06
C GLN A 131 -2.36 21.45 -11.35
N ARG A 132 -2.83 21.54 -10.10
CA ARG A 132 -2.78 22.76 -9.28
C ARG A 132 -1.35 23.33 -9.16
N ARG A 133 -0.33 22.48 -9.18
CA ARG A 133 1.09 22.91 -9.04
C ARG A 133 1.68 23.49 -10.32
N THR A 134 1.08 23.18 -11.48
CA THR A 134 1.63 23.49 -12.81
C THR A 134 0.74 24.44 -13.62
N SER A 135 -0.53 24.59 -13.24
CA SER A 135 -1.53 25.39 -13.97
C SER A 135 -1.58 26.83 -13.47
N THR A 136 -1.84 27.77 -14.38
CA THR A 136 -2.17 29.17 -14.07
C THR A 136 -3.62 29.34 -13.57
N GLN A 137 -4.49 28.36 -13.84
CA GLN A 137 -5.91 28.34 -13.42
C GLN A 137 -6.08 27.46 -12.17
N THR A 138 -5.58 27.92 -11.03
CA THR A 138 -5.57 27.13 -9.79
C THR A 138 -6.96 26.96 -9.16
N GLU A 139 -7.83 27.97 -9.27
CA GLU A 139 -9.17 27.95 -8.64
C GLU A 139 -10.10 26.89 -9.26
N ASP A 140 -10.05 26.70 -10.58
CA ASP A 140 -10.83 25.66 -11.25
C ASP A 140 -10.36 24.25 -10.84
N MET A 141 -9.05 24.05 -10.73
CA MET A 141 -8.50 22.77 -10.28
C MET A 141 -8.83 22.47 -8.82
N ASP A 142 -8.88 23.48 -7.96
CA ASP A 142 -9.30 23.33 -6.56
C ASP A 142 -10.76 22.89 -6.45
N ARG A 143 -11.63 23.49 -7.26
CA ARG A 143 -13.04 23.10 -7.33
C ARG A 143 -13.19 21.65 -7.82
N ILE A 144 -12.45 21.25 -8.86
CA ILE A 144 -12.48 19.87 -9.38
C ILE A 144 -11.95 18.89 -8.32
N TYR A 145 -10.83 19.23 -7.66
CA TYR A 145 -10.24 18.44 -6.59
C TYR A 145 -11.25 18.18 -5.47
N LEU A 146 -11.83 19.25 -4.90
CA LEU A 146 -12.75 19.17 -3.77
C LEU A 146 -14.05 18.46 -4.14
N SER A 147 -14.70 18.85 -5.24
CA SER A 147 -15.98 18.27 -5.65
C SER A 147 -15.85 16.78 -6.01
N SER A 148 -14.77 16.39 -6.70
CA SER A 148 -14.53 14.98 -7.02
C SER A 148 -14.19 14.19 -5.76
N TYR A 149 -13.37 14.73 -4.85
CA TYR A 149 -13.07 14.03 -3.60
C TYR A 149 -14.31 13.81 -2.74
N GLN A 150 -15.18 14.82 -2.63
CA GLN A 150 -16.43 14.71 -1.88
C GLN A 150 -17.32 13.58 -2.43
N LYS A 151 -17.48 13.49 -3.76
CA LYS A 151 -18.22 12.40 -4.42
C LYS A 151 -17.59 11.04 -4.15
N ALA A 152 -16.27 10.92 -4.26
CA ALA A 152 -15.58 9.68 -3.92
C ALA A 152 -15.81 9.28 -2.45
N TRP A 153 -15.72 10.24 -1.53
CA TRP A 153 -15.90 10.01 -0.10
C TRP A 153 -17.31 9.49 0.24
N THR A 154 -18.35 9.98 -0.43
CA THR A 154 -19.72 9.46 -0.23
C THR A 154 -19.89 8.00 -0.65
N MET A 155 -18.98 7.47 -1.47
CA MET A 155 -18.97 6.08 -1.95
C MET A 155 -17.98 5.19 -1.18
N MET A 156 -17.38 5.68 -0.10
CA MET A 156 -16.47 4.89 0.73
C MET A 156 -17.16 3.63 1.30
N SER A 157 -18.43 3.74 1.69
CA SER A 157 -19.21 2.60 2.18
C SER A 157 -19.35 1.48 1.15
N ASP A 158 -19.49 1.82 -0.13
CA ASP A 158 -19.57 0.83 -1.21
C ASP A 158 -18.28 0.04 -1.37
N ALA A 159 -17.13 0.71 -1.25
CA ALA A 159 -15.83 0.06 -1.26
C ALA A 159 -15.67 -0.90 -0.06
N LEU A 160 -16.11 -0.50 1.13
CA LEU A 160 -16.06 -1.35 2.32
C LEU A 160 -17.04 -2.52 2.25
N ALA A 161 -18.21 -2.32 1.64
CA ALA A 161 -19.24 -3.34 1.51
C ALA A 161 -18.92 -4.41 0.46
N SER A 162 -17.97 -4.15 -0.46
CA SER A 162 -17.57 -5.10 -1.51
C SER A 162 -16.05 -5.28 -1.59
N PRO A 163 -15.45 -6.12 -0.72
CA PRO A 163 -14.04 -6.47 -0.79
C PRO A 163 -13.65 -7.07 -2.16
N CYS A 164 -12.79 -6.36 -2.89
CA CYS A 164 -12.21 -6.76 -4.17
C CYS A 164 -10.97 -5.91 -4.47
N GLU A 165 -10.25 -6.21 -5.55
CA GLU A 165 -9.07 -5.41 -5.92
C GLU A 165 -9.42 -3.93 -6.13
N THR A 166 -10.58 -3.61 -6.71
CA THR A 166 -11.03 -2.22 -6.93
C THR A 166 -11.32 -1.48 -5.62
N SER A 167 -11.95 -2.11 -4.64
CA SER A 167 -12.15 -1.46 -3.34
C SER A 167 -10.83 -1.25 -2.60
N LEU A 168 -9.87 -2.17 -2.75
CA LEU A 168 -8.53 -1.96 -2.20
C LEU A 168 -7.80 -0.79 -2.88
N GLN A 169 -7.89 -0.65 -4.21
CA GLN A 169 -7.37 0.50 -4.94
C GLN A 169 -7.96 1.82 -4.40
N ILE A 170 -9.28 1.87 -4.22
CA ILE A 170 -10.00 3.01 -3.63
C ILE A 170 -9.46 3.35 -2.23
N LEU A 171 -9.34 2.36 -1.35
CA LEU A 171 -8.84 2.56 0.01
C LEU A 171 -7.41 3.11 0.03
N ILE A 172 -6.51 2.57 -0.81
CA ILE A 172 -5.13 3.06 -0.91
C ILE A 172 -5.07 4.51 -1.39
N LEU A 173 -5.92 4.91 -2.35
CA LEU A 173 -5.97 6.30 -2.81
C LEU A 173 -6.50 7.25 -1.73
N HIS A 174 -7.48 6.83 -0.92
CA HIS A 174 -7.92 7.59 0.25
C HIS A 174 -6.79 7.74 1.27
N ILE A 175 -6.05 6.66 1.58
CA ILE A 175 -4.87 6.71 2.46
C ILE A 175 -3.88 7.75 1.93
N PHE A 176 -3.57 7.72 0.63
CA PHE A 176 -2.66 8.68 0.01
C PHE A 176 -3.14 10.13 0.16
N ILE A 177 -4.41 10.43 -0.12
CA ILE A 177 -4.99 11.78 0.04
C ILE A 177 -4.89 12.26 1.48
N HIS A 178 -5.20 11.41 2.45
CA HIS A 178 -5.16 11.76 3.87
C HIS A 178 -3.72 11.98 4.36
N THR A 179 -2.76 11.16 3.92
CA THR A 179 -1.33 11.37 4.20
C THR A 179 -0.86 12.72 3.64
N LYS A 180 -1.21 13.05 2.38
CA LYS A 180 -0.85 14.34 1.77
C LYS A 180 -1.50 15.54 2.45
N SER A 181 -2.65 15.35 3.09
CA SER A 181 -3.37 16.38 3.83
C SER A 181 -2.90 16.55 5.29
N GLY A 182 -1.83 15.86 5.70
CA GLY A 182 -1.33 15.87 7.08
C GLY A 182 -2.24 15.15 8.08
N ARG A 183 -3.17 14.32 7.61
CA ARG A 183 -4.14 13.56 8.43
C ARG A 183 -3.66 12.13 8.65
N GLU A 184 -2.39 11.98 9.02
CA GLU A 184 -1.70 10.69 9.10
C GLU A 184 -2.36 9.72 10.10
N GLY A 185 -2.88 10.21 11.22
CA GLY A 185 -3.60 9.38 12.19
C GLY A 185 -4.84 8.72 11.63
N PHE A 186 -5.56 9.42 10.76
CA PHE A 186 -6.72 8.87 10.06
C PHE A 186 -6.29 7.95 8.91
N ALA A 187 -5.27 8.34 8.16
CA ALA A 187 -4.67 7.50 7.11
C ALA A 187 -4.20 6.14 7.67
N TRP A 188 -3.63 6.12 8.88
CA TRP A 188 -3.19 4.90 9.55
C TRP A 188 -4.36 3.97 9.90
N VAL A 189 -5.49 4.52 10.39
CA VAL A 189 -6.71 3.72 10.64
C VAL A 189 -7.25 3.12 9.34
N LEU A 190 -7.34 3.93 8.28
CA LEU A 190 -7.74 3.45 6.95
C LEU A 190 -6.78 2.39 6.42
N CYS A 191 -5.47 2.54 6.67
CA CYS A 191 -4.46 1.55 6.31
C CYS A 191 -4.71 0.22 7.01
N GLY A 192 -5.02 0.22 8.31
CA GLY A 192 -5.44 -0.97 9.05
C GLY A 192 -6.65 -1.68 8.42
N LEU A 193 -7.66 -0.91 7.99
CA LEU A 193 -8.84 -1.44 7.31
C LEU A 193 -8.50 -2.05 5.94
N ALA A 194 -7.71 -1.34 5.13
CA ALA A 194 -7.21 -1.82 3.85
C ALA A 194 -6.39 -3.11 3.99
N ILE A 195 -5.59 -3.24 5.06
CA ILE A 195 -4.83 -4.46 5.35
C ILE A 195 -5.77 -5.65 5.54
N ARG A 196 -6.86 -5.48 6.29
CA ARG A 196 -7.85 -6.56 6.49
C ARG A 196 -8.56 -6.95 5.20
N VAL A 197 -8.92 -5.97 4.36
CA VAL A 197 -9.46 -6.23 3.01
C VAL A 197 -8.46 -6.97 2.14
N ALA A 198 -7.19 -6.54 2.11
CA ALA A 198 -6.15 -7.22 1.36
C ALA A 198 -5.91 -8.66 1.86
N GLN A 199 -5.99 -8.87 3.17
CA GLN A 199 -5.85 -10.19 3.79
C GLN A 199 -7.02 -11.12 3.43
N SER A 200 -8.27 -10.66 3.49
CA SER A 200 -9.44 -11.47 3.10
C SER A 200 -9.42 -11.85 1.61
N LEU A 201 -8.86 -10.98 0.77
CA LEU A 201 -8.61 -11.27 -0.64
C LEU A 201 -7.39 -12.17 -0.87
N GLY A 202 -6.57 -12.44 0.14
CA GLY A 202 -5.38 -13.30 0.05
C GLY A 202 -4.12 -12.65 -0.51
N LEU A 203 -4.07 -11.32 -0.64
CA LEU A 203 -2.92 -10.63 -1.24
C LEU A 203 -1.62 -10.81 -0.44
N HIS A 204 -1.73 -11.13 0.84
CA HIS A 204 -0.61 -11.48 1.72
C HIS A 204 0.00 -12.86 1.45
N GLN A 205 -0.59 -13.67 0.57
CA GLN A 205 -0.09 -14.99 0.19
C GLN A 205 0.36 -14.99 -1.25
N LYS A 206 1.20 -15.97 -1.63
CA LYS A 206 1.49 -16.22 -3.04
C LYS A 206 0.18 -16.51 -3.78
N SER A 207 0.01 -15.91 -4.96
CA SER A 207 -1.17 -16.16 -5.78
C SER A 207 -1.28 -17.66 -6.10
N PRO A 208 -2.44 -18.27 -5.83
CA PRO A 208 -2.68 -19.70 -6.05
C PRO A 208 -2.70 -20.03 -7.55
N THR A 209 -2.00 -21.09 -7.96
CA THR A 209 -1.91 -21.51 -9.38
C THR A 209 -3.23 -22.09 -9.89
N ASP A 210 -4.04 -22.66 -9.01
CA ASP A 210 -5.32 -23.32 -9.26
C ASP A 210 -6.50 -22.35 -9.46
N MET A 211 -6.34 -21.07 -9.12
CA MET A 211 -7.42 -20.08 -9.29
C MET A 211 -7.52 -19.50 -10.70
N GLY A 212 -6.58 -19.79 -11.59
CA GLY A 212 -6.61 -19.34 -12.99
C GLY A 212 -6.55 -17.82 -13.14
N PHE A 213 -5.93 -17.10 -12.21
CA PHE A 213 -5.75 -15.65 -12.35
C PHE A 213 -4.82 -15.34 -13.52
N SER A 214 -5.16 -14.32 -14.31
CA SER A 214 -4.27 -13.82 -15.35
C SER A 214 -3.01 -13.22 -14.73
N GLU A 215 -1.90 -13.29 -15.48
CA GLU A 215 -0.61 -12.72 -15.06
C GLU A 215 -0.74 -11.23 -14.68
N ARG A 216 -1.45 -10.45 -15.51
CA ARG A 216 -1.76 -9.04 -15.24
C ARG A 216 -2.43 -8.82 -13.88
N ARG A 217 -3.33 -9.71 -13.48
CA ARG A 217 -4.00 -9.63 -12.17
C ARG A 217 -3.08 -10.04 -11.02
N ILE A 218 -2.26 -11.08 -11.21
CA ILE A 218 -1.28 -11.52 -10.20
C ILE A 218 -0.31 -10.37 -9.89
N ILE A 219 0.19 -9.70 -10.93
CA ILE A 219 1.07 -8.54 -10.82
C ILE A 219 0.38 -7.40 -10.06
N LEU A 220 -0.86 -7.05 -10.42
CA LEU A 220 -1.64 -6.03 -9.71
C LEU A 220 -1.78 -6.36 -8.22
N ARG A 221 -2.14 -7.60 -7.88
CA ARG A 221 -2.31 -8.05 -6.49
C ARG A 221 -1.02 -7.93 -5.68
N SER A 222 0.12 -8.33 -6.24
CA SER A 222 1.43 -8.18 -5.62
C SER A 222 1.80 -6.70 -5.43
N ARG A 223 1.55 -5.84 -6.43
CA ARG A 223 1.78 -4.39 -6.35
C ARG A 223 0.95 -3.74 -5.25
N LEU A 224 -0.34 -4.03 -5.18
CA LEU A 224 -1.23 -3.49 -4.15
C LEU A 224 -0.78 -3.89 -2.74
N TRP A 225 -0.36 -5.14 -2.54
CA TRP A 225 0.19 -5.60 -1.27
C TRP A 225 1.46 -4.84 -0.87
N CYS A 226 2.42 -4.72 -1.80
CA CYS A 226 3.70 -4.04 -1.52
C CYS A 226 3.49 -2.56 -1.18
N ILE A 227 2.62 -1.88 -1.94
CA ILE A 227 2.27 -0.47 -1.70
C ILE A 227 1.62 -0.31 -0.32
N LEU A 228 0.67 -1.18 0.01
CA LEU A 228 0.00 -1.14 1.31
C LEU A 228 0.97 -1.43 2.47
N PHE A 229 1.91 -2.35 2.28
CA PHE A 229 2.96 -2.64 3.26
C PHE A 229 3.82 -1.42 3.55
N GLY A 230 4.27 -0.70 2.52
CA GLY A 230 5.07 0.50 2.74
C GLY A 230 4.27 1.64 3.37
N PHE A 231 2.99 1.82 3.04
CA PHE A 231 2.12 2.76 3.75
C PHE A 231 1.99 2.41 5.24
N ASP A 232 1.73 1.15 5.57
CA ASP A 232 1.63 0.68 6.97
C ASP A 232 2.92 0.96 7.74
N SER A 233 4.06 0.64 7.13
CA SER A 233 5.40 0.81 7.71
C SER A 233 5.70 2.29 7.97
N SER A 234 5.48 3.14 6.96
CA SER A 234 5.75 4.58 7.02
C SER A 234 4.81 5.29 8.00
N LEU A 235 3.49 5.04 7.93
CA LEU A 235 2.51 5.66 8.83
C LEU A 235 2.72 5.24 10.28
N SER A 236 3.10 3.98 10.52
CA SER A 236 3.42 3.46 11.85
C SER A 236 4.71 4.08 12.39
N LEU A 237 5.75 4.21 11.56
CA LEU A 237 7.00 4.84 11.94
C LEU A 237 6.80 6.31 12.34
N VAL A 238 6.13 7.10 11.51
CA VAL A 238 5.93 8.54 11.74
C VAL A 238 5.15 8.81 13.03
N GLN A 239 4.18 7.94 13.35
CA GLN A 239 3.34 8.11 14.53
C GLN A 239 3.82 7.33 15.76
N GLY A 240 4.91 6.57 15.64
CA GLY A 240 5.38 5.65 16.68
C GLY A 240 4.35 4.59 17.07
N ARG A 241 3.51 4.15 16.12
CA ARG A 241 2.44 3.15 16.33
C ARG A 241 2.91 1.76 15.89
N PRO A 242 2.28 0.67 16.39
CA PRO A 242 2.55 -0.67 15.87
C PRO A 242 2.04 -0.80 14.43
N PRO A 243 2.80 -1.46 13.54
CA PRO A 243 2.31 -1.81 12.22
C PRO A 243 1.19 -2.85 12.27
N GLY A 244 0.25 -2.75 11.34
CA GLY A 244 -0.84 -3.73 11.19
C GLY A 244 -0.39 -5.03 10.51
N ILE A 245 0.67 -4.98 9.70
CA ILE A 245 1.27 -6.14 9.05
C ILE A 245 2.45 -6.64 9.89
N SER A 246 2.44 -7.92 10.24
CA SER A 246 3.60 -8.61 10.83
C SER A 246 4.63 -8.93 9.74
N SER A 247 5.90 -8.63 10.01
CA SER A 247 7.03 -8.92 9.10
C SER A 247 7.15 -10.40 8.70
N GLY A 248 6.64 -11.32 9.51
CA GLY A 248 6.66 -12.77 9.21
C GLY A 248 5.58 -13.24 8.23
N LEU A 249 4.66 -12.36 7.80
CA LEU A 249 3.57 -12.71 6.88
C LEU A 249 3.95 -12.67 5.40
N TYR A 250 5.21 -12.40 5.04
CA TYR A 250 5.61 -12.40 3.63
C TYR A 250 7.07 -12.81 3.41
N ASP A 251 7.26 -13.94 2.73
CA ASP A 251 8.56 -14.49 2.34
C ASP A 251 8.50 -15.16 0.95
N LYS A 252 8.01 -14.46 -0.09
CA LYS A 252 8.15 -14.94 -1.48
C LYS A 252 8.43 -13.83 -2.50
N ASP A 253 9.28 -14.22 -3.44
CA ASP A 253 9.69 -13.61 -4.70
C ASP A 253 8.92 -12.36 -5.14
N ILE A 254 9.56 -11.21 -4.91
CA ILE A 254 9.20 -9.92 -5.50
C ILE A 254 9.57 -9.89 -7.00
N SER A 255 10.01 -11.02 -7.57
CA SER A 255 10.33 -11.17 -9.00
C SER A 255 9.18 -10.76 -9.92
N TYR A 256 7.93 -10.78 -9.47
CA TYR A 256 6.78 -10.26 -10.24
C TYR A 256 6.68 -8.74 -10.29
N LEU A 257 7.41 -8.00 -9.44
CA LEU A 257 7.63 -6.58 -9.70
C LEU A 257 8.61 -6.38 -10.85
N ASP A 258 9.54 -7.33 -11.04
CA ASP A 258 10.55 -7.36 -12.09
C ASP A 258 9.93 -7.75 -13.43
N ASP A 259 9.42 -6.76 -14.17
CA ASP A 259 8.93 -6.91 -15.55
C ASP A 259 10.08 -7.28 -16.55
N SER A 260 11.25 -7.73 -16.08
CA SER A 260 12.44 -7.98 -16.90
C SER A 260 12.48 -9.39 -17.50
N GLN A 261 11.69 -9.59 -18.57
CA GLN A 261 12.17 -10.45 -19.67
C GLN A 261 13.17 -9.73 -20.60
N SER A 262 13.55 -8.50 -20.28
CA SER A 262 14.62 -7.79 -20.95
C SER A 262 15.21 -6.77 -19.99
N GLU A 263 16.49 -6.89 -19.65
CA GLU A 263 17.47 -5.81 -19.82
C GLU A 263 18.84 -6.23 -19.29
N SER A 264 19.86 -5.89 -20.08
CA SER A 264 21.27 -6.14 -19.80
C SER A 264 21.68 -5.57 -18.44
N PRO A 265 22.65 -6.18 -17.73
CA PRO A 265 23.18 -5.69 -16.44
C PRO A 265 23.85 -4.29 -16.49
N SER A 266 23.79 -3.60 -17.63
CA SER A 266 24.41 -2.30 -17.91
C SER A 266 23.40 -1.15 -18.11
N GLY A 267 22.09 -1.40 -18.04
CA GLY A 267 21.05 -0.37 -18.18
C GLY A 267 20.74 0.39 -16.88
N PRO A 268 20.07 1.56 -16.94
CA PRO A 268 19.56 2.21 -15.74
C PRO A 268 18.55 1.30 -15.01
N PRO A 269 18.52 1.33 -13.66
CA PRO A 269 17.60 0.51 -12.89
C PRO A 269 16.14 0.63 -13.32
N SER A 270 15.46 -0.51 -13.42
CA SER A 270 14.05 -0.56 -13.81
C SER A 270 13.15 -0.05 -12.67
N ARG A 271 11.92 0.33 -13.01
CA ARG A 271 10.91 0.77 -12.01
C ARG A 271 10.66 -0.30 -10.94
N ALA A 272 10.67 -1.56 -11.37
CA ALA A 272 10.59 -2.73 -10.52
C ALA A 272 11.65 -2.75 -9.43
N GLN A 273 12.90 -2.53 -9.83
CA GLN A 273 14.06 -2.54 -8.95
C GLN A 273 13.96 -1.40 -7.92
N MET A 274 13.54 -0.20 -8.35
CA MET A 274 13.29 0.92 -7.44
C MET A 274 12.17 0.62 -6.43
N SER A 275 11.05 0.03 -6.88
CA SER A 275 9.98 -0.40 -5.97
C SER A 275 10.44 -1.49 -5.00
N ASN A 276 11.33 -2.39 -5.43
CA ASN A 276 11.93 -3.41 -4.56
C ASN A 276 12.81 -2.78 -3.47
N TRP A 277 13.63 -1.78 -3.81
CA TRP A 277 14.42 -1.05 -2.81
C TRP A 277 13.56 -0.37 -1.77
N TRP A 278 12.49 0.33 -2.20
CA TRP A 278 11.52 0.95 -1.31
C TRP A 278 10.82 -0.06 -0.40
N TYR A 279 10.40 -1.20 -0.97
CA TYR A 279 9.78 -2.28 -0.20
C TYR A 279 10.73 -2.88 0.85
N LYS A 280 11.98 -3.15 0.49
CA LYS A 280 13.01 -3.63 1.44
C LYS A 280 13.26 -2.64 2.57
N LEU A 281 13.31 -1.34 2.29
CA LEU A 281 13.42 -0.31 3.31
C LEU A 281 12.21 -0.35 4.25
N SER A 282 11.00 -0.45 3.68
CA SER A 282 9.75 -0.58 4.44
C SER A 282 9.75 -1.81 5.35
N GLN A 283 10.32 -2.94 4.92
CA GLN A 283 10.44 -4.14 5.77
C GLN A 283 11.31 -3.89 7.02
N ILE A 284 12.40 -3.15 6.88
CA ILE A 284 13.27 -2.80 8.02
C ILE A 284 12.51 -1.84 8.96
N GLN A 285 11.81 -0.84 8.42
CA GLN A 285 10.99 0.09 9.21
C GLN A 285 9.88 -0.64 9.97
N ASN A 286 9.14 -1.54 9.31
CA ASN A 286 8.08 -2.34 9.91
C ASN A 286 8.60 -3.15 11.10
N GLN A 287 9.69 -3.89 10.90
CA GLN A 287 10.28 -4.72 11.95
C GLN A 287 10.78 -3.87 13.12
N TYR A 288 11.43 -2.73 12.85
CA TYR A 288 11.82 -1.79 13.89
C TYR A 288 10.62 -1.34 14.73
N CYS A 289 9.54 -0.88 14.09
CA CYS A 289 8.33 -0.44 14.78
C CYS A 289 7.71 -1.56 15.63
N ALA A 290 7.64 -2.79 15.11
CA ALA A 290 7.11 -3.94 15.84
C ALA A 290 7.97 -4.30 17.07
N LEU A 291 9.30 -4.29 16.93
CA LEU A 291 10.23 -4.58 18.03
C LEU A 291 10.18 -3.50 19.11
N MET A 292 10.13 -2.23 18.73
CA MET A 292 10.05 -1.13 19.70
C MET A 292 8.78 -1.16 20.56
N GLN A 293 7.70 -1.78 20.08
CA GLN A 293 6.45 -1.94 20.84
C GLN A 293 6.44 -3.20 21.72
N THR A 294 7.12 -4.27 21.29
CA THR A 294 7.11 -5.58 21.97
C THR A 294 8.24 -5.78 22.96
N LYS A 295 9.36 -5.06 22.81
CA LYS A 295 10.50 -5.14 23.72
C LYS A 295 10.34 -4.13 24.86
N HIS A 296 10.36 -4.61 26.10
CA HIS A 296 10.16 -3.77 27.28
C HIS A 296 11.45 -3.35 27.99
N SER A 297 12.50 -4.19 27.96
CA SER A 297 13.77 -3.84 28.57
C SER A 297 14.52 -2.78 27.75
N LEU A 298 15.31 -1.94 28.43
CA LEU A 298 16.16 -0.95 27.78
C LEU A 298 17.16 -1.63 26.84
N VAL A 299 17.88 -2.63 27.34
CA VAL A 299 18.90 -3.37 26.60
C VAL A 299 18.33 -3.92 25.29
N SER A 300 17.18 -4.62 25.35
CA SER A 300 16.59 -5.20 24.15
C SER A 300 16.10 -4.15 23.14
N ARG A 301 15.67 -2.96 23.60
CA ARG A 301 15.31 -1.85 22.69
C ARG A 301 16.54 -1.23 22.03
N LEU A 302 17.64 -1.08 22.78
CA LEU A 302 18.91 -0.62 22.23
C LEU A 302 19.49 -1.63 21.23
N ASP A 303 19.39 -2.94 21.50
CA ASP A 303 19.78 -3.99 20.57
C ASP A 303 18.95 -3.92 19.28
N SER A 304 17.64 -3.69 19.40
CA SER A 304 16.73 -3.53 18.24
C SER A 304 17.08 -2.30 17.39
N ILE A 305 17.50 -1.20 18.03
CA ILE A 305 18.00 0.00 17.34
C ILE A 305 19.31 -0.31 16.60
N SER A 306 20.24 -1.02 17.25
CA SER A 306 21.52 -1.41 16.64
C SER A 306 21.31 -2.32 15.42
N GLU A 307 20.44 -3.32 15.55
CA GLU A 307 20.06 -4.22 14.45
C GLU A 307 19.42 -3.45 13.29
N ALA A 308 18.48 -2.54 13.59
CA ALA A 308 17.85 -1.71 12.57
C ALA A 308 18.87 -0.83 11.83
N ASN A 309 19.81 -0.21 12.56
CA ASN A 309 20.88 0.60 11.97
C ASN A 309 21.79 -0.23 11.06
N GLN A 310 22.22 -1.41 11.51
CA GLN A 310 23.07 -2.29 10.71
C GLN A 310 22.37 -2.71 9.41
N ARG A 311 21.09 -3.09 9.48
CA ARG A 311 20.32 -3.48 8.30
C ARG A 311 20.08 -2.31 7.35
N LEU A 312 19.89 -1.11 7.89
CA LEU A 312 19.73 0.11 7.10
C LEU A 312 21.01 0.43 6.31
N GLU A 313 22.19 0.24 6.91
CA GLU A 313 23.47 0.41 6.23
C GLU A 313 23.70 -0.66 5.15
N VAL A 314 23.42 -1.94 5.45
CA VAL A 314 23.50 -3.02 4.44
C VAL A 314 22.55 -2.75 3.26
N TRP A 315 21.34 -2.27 3.55
CA TRP A 315 20.40 -1.87 2.51
C TRP A 315 20.95 -0.72 1.65
N LYS A 316 21.51 0.31 2.27
CA LYS A 316 22.11 1.45 1.57
C LYS A 316 23.25 1.01 0.65
N ASP A 317 24.12 0.13 1.14
CA ASP A 317 25.25 -0.39 0.36
C ASP A 317 24.82 -1.29 -0.80
N SER A 318 23.64 -1.89 -0.73
CA SER A 318 23.07 -2.67 -1.84
C SER A 318 22.62 -1.82 -3.03
N LEU A 319 22.47 -0.49 -2.86
CA LEU A 319 22.07 0.41 -3.93
C LEU A 319 23.26 0.79 -4.83
N PRO A 320 23.03 0.99 -6.15
CA PRO A 320 24.04 1.59 -7.02
C PRO A 320 24.43 2.98 -6.54
N SER A 321 25.69 3.39 -6.76
CA SER A 321 26.24 4.64 -6.23
C SER A 321 25.44 5.90 -6.58
N SER A 322 24.87 5.98 -7.79
CA SER A 322 24.04 7.10 -8.24
C SER A 322 22.66 7.18 -7.56
N TYR A 323 22.24 6.11 -6.88
CA TYR A 323 20.95 6.00 -6.19
C TYR A 323 21.09 6.05 -4.66
N ARG A 324 22.33 6.06 -4.12
CA ARG A 324 22.58 6.12 -2.68
C ARG A 324 22.23 7.50 -2.10
N PRO A 325 21.78 7.58 -0.83
CA PRO A 325 21.47 8.83 -0.14
C PRO A 325 22.70 9.73 0.13
N ASP A 326 23.92 9.20 0.03
CA ASP A 326 25.14 9.87 0.48
C ASP A 326 25.64 11.00 -0.45
N GLY A 327 25.03 11.18 -1.62
CA GLY A 327 25.54 12.04 -2.70
C GLY A 327 24.52 12.96 -3.35
N THR A 328 24.96 13.69 -4.38
CA THR A 328 24.04 14.45 -5.24
C THR A 328 23.27 13.48 -6.12
N ILE A 329 21.96 13.70 -6.26
CA ILE A 329 21.09 12.90 -7.11
C ILE A 329 21.45 13.19 -8.57
N LEU A 330 22.18 12.27 -9.20
CA LEU A 330 22.64 12.35 -10.59
C LEU A 330 21.98 11.24 -11.42
N VAL A 331 20.66 11.16 -11.35
CA VAL A 331 19.86 10.23 -12.16
C VAL A 331 19.08 10.98 -13.23
N SER A 332 18.54 10.25 -14.18
CA SER A 332 17.71 10.82 -15.24
C SER A 332 16.43 11.48 -14.68
N PRO A 333 15.87 12.51 -15.35
CA PRO A 333 14.72 13.28 -14.86
C PRO A 333 13.50 12.41 -14.52
N GLU A 334 13.28 11.34 -15.27
CA GLU A 334 12.21 10.39 -15.02
C GLU A 334 12.38 9.68 -13.67
N ASN A 335 13.62 9.37 -13.25
CA ASN A 335 13.89 8.64 -12.01
C ASN A 335 14.13 9.56 -10.82
N TYR A 336 14.35 10.87 -11.05
CA TYR A 336 14.75 11.84 -10.03
C TYR A 336 13.85 11.79 -8.79
N TRP A 337 12.54 11.88 -9.00
CA TRP A 337 11.58 11.92 -7.91
C TRP A 337 11.45 10.59 -7.15
N HIS A 338 11.71 9.44 -7.79
CA HIS A 338 11.74 8.15 -7.09
C HIS A 338 12.90 8.12 -6.11
N VAL A 339 14.06 8.60 -6.54
CA VAL A 339 15.27 8.69 -5.72
C VAL A 339 15.06 9.68 -4.58
N VAL A 340 14.47 10.85 -4.85
CA VAL A 340 14.11 11.83 -3.81
C VAL A 340 13.23 11.19 -2.74
N LEU A 341 12.14 10.52 -3.11
CA LEU A 341 11.24 9.88 -2.14
C LEU A 341 11.95 8.80 -1.32
N LEU A 342 12.78 7.98 -1.97
CA LEU A 342 13.57 6.94 -1.31
C LEU A 342 14.55 7.54 -0.28
N HIS A 343 15.23 8.63 -0.64
CA HIS A 343 16.16 9.34 0.24
C HIS A 343 15.45 9.98 1.42
N LEU A 344 14.29 10.60 1.19
CA LEU A 344 13.47 11.16 2.26
C LEU A 344 13.07 10.10 3.28
N GLU A 345 12.65 8.92 2.82
CA GLU A 345 12.32 7.81 3.73
C GLU A 345 13.56 7.28 4.48
N TYR A 346 14.70 7.15 3.80
CA TYR A 346 15.96 6.74 4.43
C TYR A 346 16.35 7.71 5.56
N PHE A 347 16.43 9.02 5.26
CA PHE A 347 16.83 10.02 6.25
C PHE A 347 15.81 10.17 7.38
N ASN A 348 14.52 10.06 7.08
CA ASN A 348 13.48 10.05 8.11
C ASN A 348 13.67 8.87 9.07
N PHE A 349 13.97 7.68 8.54
CA PHE A 349 14.18 6.49 9.36
C PHE A 349 15.50 6.55 10.15
N LEU A 350 16.61 6.94 9.51
CA LEU A 350 17.90 7.13 10.16
C LEU A 350 17.81 8.13 11.34
N ARG A 351 17.16 9.27 11.12
CA ARG A 351 16.89 10.23 12.20
C ARG A 351 16.09 9.58 13.33
N THR A 352 15.08 8.77 13.00
CA THR A 352 14.16 8.16 13.98
C THR A 352 14.88 7.15 14.88
N ILE A 353 15.71 6.27 14.32
CA ILE A 353 16.44 5.27 15.11
C ILE A 353 17.46 5.92 16.05
N HIS A 354 18.16 6.95 15.58
CA HIS A 354 19.16 7.65 16.38
C HIS A 354 18.53 8.53 17.47
N LEU A 355 17.42 9.21 17.16
CA LEU A 355 16.65 9.95 18.15
C LEU A 355 16.12 9.02 19.26
N ALA A 356 15.55 7.87 18.89
CA ALA A 356 15.05 6.90 19.86
C ALA A 356 16.17 6.38 20.77
N GLY A 357 17.35 6.07 20.22
CA GLY A 357 18.52 5.66 21.00
C GLY A 357 18.97 6.72 22.00
N THR A 358 19.03 7.98 21.58
CA THR A 358 19.36 9.12 22.44
C THR A 358 18.36 9.27 23.59
N VAL A 359 17.05 9.26 23.31
CA VAL A 359 15.99 9.41 24.32
C VAL A 359 16.00 8.27 25.34
N LEU A 360 16.18 7.03 24.90
CA LEU A 360 16.23 5.85 25.78
C LEU A 360 17.43 5.91 26.73
N ARG A 361 18.60 6.35 26.23
CA ARG A 361 19.82 6.52 27.04
C ARG A 361 19.68 7.66 28.07
N LEU A 362 19.03 8.77 27.69
CA LEU A 362 18.78 9.91 28.60
C LEU A 362 17.83 9.56 29.75
N SER A 363 16.85 8.70 29.48
CA SER A 363 15.86 8.26 30.47
C SER A 363 16.46 7.36 31.57
N CYS A 364 17.72 6.93 31.42
CA CYS A 364 18.42 6.03 32.33
C CYS A 364 19.51 6.72 33.16
N SER A 365 19.37 8.02 33.42
CA SER A 365 20.30 8.88 34.17
C SER A 365 20.62 8.47 35.63
N GLY A 366 20.26 7.26 36.05
CA GLY A 366 20.81 6.57 37.23
C GLY A 366 22.10 5.77 36.97
N VAL A 367 22.50 5.56 35.71
CA VAL A 367 23.77 4.90 35.35
C VAL A 367 24.61 5.87 34.52
N ALA A 368 25.29 6.78 35.23
CA ALA A 368 26.24 7.69 34.61
C ALA A 368 27.46 6.93 34.06
N HIS A 369 27.92 7.38 32.87
CA HIS A 369 29.28 7.32 32.35
C HIS A 369 29.81 6.17 31.50
N GLN A 370 29.04 5.17 31.06
CA GLN A 370 29.68 4.13 30.24
C GLN A 370 29.93 4.50 28.75
N ASN A 371 29.05 5.22 28.02
CA ASN A 371 29.28 5.47 26.57
C ASN A 371 29.01 6.93 26.11
N SER A 372 29.77 7.92 26.60
CA SER A 372 29.65 9.33 26.16
C SER A 372 29.89 9.54 24.66
N SER A 373 30.79 8.78 24.04
CA SER A 373 31.17 8.95 22.63
C SER A 373 30.10 8.44 21.66
N GLU A 374 29.54 7.25 21.91
CA GLU A 374 28.46 6.69 21.10
C GLU A 374 27.18 7.52 21.16
N TYR A 375 26.92 8.12 22.33
CA TYR A 375 25.81 9.06 22.50
C TYR A 375 25.99 10.29 21.60
N GLN A 376 27.16 10.93 21.67
CA GLN A 376 27.49 12.09 20.83
C GLN A 376 27.47 11.75 19.34
N ALA A 377 27.96 10.57 18.95
CA ALA A 377 27.89 10.10 17.57
C ALA A 377 26.43 9.96 17.09
N SER A 378 25.55 9.36 17.90
CA SER A 378 24.13 9.20 17.56
C SER A 378 23.42 10.55 17.40
N GLU A 379 23.71 11.52 18.25
CA GLU A 379 23.17 12.88 18.15
C GLU A 379 23.61 13.57 16.84
N VAL A 380 24.90 13.49 16.51
CA VAL A 380 25.44 14.05 15.26
C VAL A 380 24.78 13.42 14.04
N ILE A 381 24.64 12.09 14.01
CA ILE A 381 23.98 11.39 12.90
C ILE A 381 22.50 11.81 12.80
N CYS A 382 21.78 11.91 13.91
CA CYS A 382 20.39 12.36 13.92
C CYS A 382 20.23 13.76 13.31
N VAL A 383 21.10 14.71 13.70
CA VAL A 383 21.08 16.08 13.20
C VAL A 383 21.44 16.12 11.71
N GLU A 384 22.46 15.38 11.28
CA GLU A 384 22.85 15.37 9.87
C GLU A 384 21.78 14.71 8.98
N ALA A 385 21.16 13.61 9.45
CA ALA A 385 20.03 13.00 8.76
C ALA A 385 18.88 13.99 8.56
N ALA A 386 18.54 14.77 9.60
CA ALA A 386 17.52 15.82 9.50
C ALA A 386 17.90 16.92 8.51
N ARG A 387 19.17 17.34 8.47
CA ARG A 387 19.67 18.31 7.48
C ARG A 387 19.60 17.76 6.07
N CYS A 388 20.02 16.52 5.84
CA CYS A 388 19.96 15.88 4.55
C CYS A 388 18.51 15.71 4.06
N PHE A 389 17.58 15.38 4.96
CA PHE A 389 16.15 15.36 4.66
C PHE A 389 15.66 16.73 4.14
N ILE A 390 15.96 17.81 4.86
CA ILE A 390 15.56 19.18 4.46
C ILE A 390 16.22 19.60 3.14
N LYS A 391 17.53 19.32 2.96
CA LYS A 391 18.25 19.60 1.72
C LYS A 391 17.64 18.86 0.53
N THR A 392 17.20 17.63 0.73
CA THR A 392 16.58 16.80 -0.32
C THR A 392 15.18 17.32 -0.69
N LEU A 393 14.42 17.85 0.27
CA LEU A 393 13.11 18.47 0.01
C LEU A 393 13.19 19.79 -0.78
N ASN A 394 14.26 20.56 -0.60
CA ASN A 394 14.40 21.91 -1.16
C ASN A 394 15.13 21.95 -2.51
N ARG A 395 15.41 20.80 -3.13
CA ARG A 395 16.00 20.67 -4.47
C ARG A 395 14.92 20.31 -5.48
#